data_AF-A0A444U398-F1
#
_entry.id   AF-A0A444U398-F1
#
_cell.length_a   1.000
_cell.length_b   1.000
_cell.length_c   1.000
_cell.angle_alpha   90.00
_cell.angle_beta   90.00
_cell.angle_gamma   90.00
#
_symmetry.space_group_name_H-M   'P 1'
#
loop_
_entity.id
_entity.type
_entity.pdbx_description
1 polymer ?
#
loop_
_entity_poly.entity_id
_entity_poly.type
_entity_poly.pdbx_seq_one_letter_code
_entity_poly.pdbx_strand_id
1 'polypeptide(L)'
;MVSPLVKLLGRKGTLLLNNIFAIVASLMLALGEVAGSFEMLILGRFIIGVDAGIALSALPMYLGEISPKQIRGALGQFHSIFICVGVFTGQVMGLPELLGQKSRWNYMFGIIMVPAVVQLLTLPFLPESPRYLLLEKQDAAGAQKALQAFLNKKDVSKELEEVQAEYRAQRSIHLVSMIELFKTPSVRWQIITAIVTMGCYQLCGLNAIWFYTNNILKEAGMDSNQIPYITLITGGVEILAAVVSGMIIEHVGRRPLLIGGFGAMAVFYGLLTIFLNLQTKASWLPYLSFGCILGVIASFCTGPVRP
;
A
#
# COMPACT_ATOMS: atom_id res chain seq x y z
N MET A 1 1.86 -16.76 -5.28
CA MET A 1 0.82 -16.54 -6.31
C MET A 1 1.14 -15.41 -7.29
N VAL A 2 1.68 -14.27 -6.84
CA VAL A 2 1.97 -13.13 -7.74
C VAL A 2 3.05 -13.45 -8.79
N SER A 3 4.15 -14.12 -8.42
CA SER A 3 5.24 -14.44 -9.37
C SER A 3 4.85 -15.29 -10.58
N PRO A 4 4.05 -16.38 -10.45
CA PRO A 4 3.58 -17.10 -11.64
C PRO A 4 2.56 -16.29 -12.46
N LEU A 5 1.66 -15.53 -11.82
CA LEU A 5 0.69 -14.68 -12.54
C LEU A 5 1.39 -13.60 -13.39
N VAL A 6 2.36 -12.91 -12.79
CA VAL A 6 3.13 -11.83 -13.43
C VAL A 6 3.98 -12.35 -14.59
N LYS A 7 4.41 -13.61 -14.55
CA LYS A 7 5.12 -14.28 -15.64
C LYS A 7 4.17 -14.74 -16.76
N LEU A 8 3.05 -15.37 -16.42
CA LEU A 8 2.10 -15.91 -17.40
C LEU A 8 1.29 -14.83 -18.11
N LEU A 9 0.76 -13.86 -17.37
CA LEU A 9 -0.17 -12.83 -17.89
C LEU A 9 0.51 -11.47 -18.13
N GLY A 10 1.78 -11.33 -17.73
CA GLY A 10 2.44 -10.04 -17.70
C GLY A 10 1.96 -9.16 -16.55
N ARG A 11 2.65 -8.03 -16.37
CA ARG A 11 2.34 -7.07 -15.29
C ARG A 11 1.00 -6.37 -15.56
N LYS A 12 0.74 -6.01 -16.82
CA LYS A 12 -0.52 -5.40 -17.28
C LYS A 12 -1.69 -6.37 -17.18
N GLY A 13 -1.52 -7.62 -17.63
CA GLY A 13 -2.56 -8.64 -17.52
C GLY A 13 -2.88 -9.01 -16.07
N THR A 14 -1.87 -9.01 -15.19
CA THR A 14 -2.09 -9.21 -13.74
C THR A 14 -2.93 -8.08 -13.14
N LEU A 15 -2.66 -6.82 -13.51
CA LEU A 15 -3.44 -5.66 -13.06
C LEU A 15 -4.86 -5.64 -13.64
N LEU A 16 -5.07 -6.09 -14.88
CA LEU A 16 -6.40 -6.24 -15.47
C LEU A 16 -7.21 -7.33 -14.75
N LEU A 17 -6.60 -8.49 -14.48
CA LEU A 17 -7.22 -9.56 -13.71
C LEU A 17 -7.57 -9.09 -12.30
N ASN A 18 -6.69 -8.28 -11.68
CA ASN A 18 -6.93 -7.67 -10.38
C ASN A 18 -8.22 -6.83 -10.39
N ASN A 19 -8.39 -5.94 -11.37
CA ASN A 19 -9.62 -5.15 -11.49
C ASN A 19 -10.89 -6.01 -11.61
N ILE A 20 -10.82 -7.18 -12.24
CA ILE A 20 -11.96 -8.12 -12.28
C ILE A 20 -12.26 -8.63 -10.87
N PHE A 21 -11.25 -9.01 -10.09
CA PHE A 21 -11.44 -9.39 -8.69
C PHE A 21 -12.02 -8.25 -7.85
N ALA A 22 -11.56 -7.01 -8.03
CA ALA A 22 -12.12 -5.83 -7.36
C ALA A 22 -13.61 -5.62 -7.68
N ILE A 23 -14.00 -5.73 -8.97
CA ILE A 23 -15.39 -5.58 -9.40
C ILE A 23 -16.27 -6.70 -8.82
N VAL A 24 -15.82 -7.95 -8.88
CA VAL A 24 -16.55 -9.09 -8.32
C VAL A 24 -16.70 -8.94 -6.80
N ALA A 25 -15.64 -8.55 -6.10
CA ALA A 25 -15.68 -8.33 -4.65
C ALA A 25 -16.64 -7.19 -4.27
N SER A 26 -16.58 -6.05 -4.97
CA SER A 26 -17.47 -4.91 -4.75
C SER A 26 -18.94 -5.29 -4.99
N LEU A 27 -19.22 -6.03 -6.06
CA LEU A 27 -20.58 -6.50 -6.36
C LEU A 27 -21.09 -7.49 -5.32
N MET A 28 -20.26 -8.44 -4.87
CA MET A 28 -20.62 -9.38 -3.81
C MET A 28 -20.87 -8.68 -2.47
N LEU A 29 -20.08 -7.66 -2.14
CA LEU A 29 -20.27 -6.88 -0.91
C LEU A 29 -21.55 -6.04 -0.97
N ALA A 30 -21.82 -5.37 -2.09
CA ALA A 30 -23.00 -4.54 -2.27
C ALA A 30 -24.30 -5.36 -2.32
N LEU A 31 -24.30 -6.51 -3.00
CA LEU A 31 -25.46 -7.40 -3.08
C LEU A 31 -25.63 -8.24 -1.81
N GLY A 32 -24.58 -8.42 -1.00
CA GLY A 32 -24.60 -9.28 0.19
C GLY A 32 -25.54 -8.76 1.28
N GLU A 33 -25.62 -7.45 1.48
CA GLU A 33 -26.60 -6.86 2.39
C GLU A 33 -28.01 -6.87 1.80
N VAL A 34 -28.19 -6.63 0.49
CA VAL A 34 -29.53 -6.71 -0.15
C VAL A 34 -30.10 -8.13 -0.06
N ALA A 35 -29.25 -9.15 -0.18
CA ALA A 35 -29.62 -10.55 -0.05
C ALA A 35 -29.64 -11.05 1.41
N GLY A 36 -29.16 -10.27 2.38
CA GLY A 36 -29.06 -10.67 3.78
C GLY A 36 -28.14 -11.85 4.07
N SER A 37 -27.20 -12.16 3.16
CA SER A 37 -26.26 -13.30 3.31
C SER A 37 -24.93 -12.85 3.89
N PHE A 38 -24.62 -13.37 5.08
CA PHE A 38 -23.35 -13.12 5.75
C PHE A 38 -22.17 -13.82 5.05
N GLU A 39 -22.43 -14.97 4.42
CA GLU A 39 -21.45 -15.74 3.66
C GLU A 39 -20.92 -14.93 2.46
N MET A 40 -21.81 -14.20 1.78
CA MET A 40 -21.44 -13.37 0.63
C MET A 40 -20.58 -12.18 1.04
N LEU A 41 -20.81 -11.63 2.25
CA LEU A 41 -19.96 -10.57 2.81
C LEU A 41 -18.57 -11.08 3.20
N ILE A 42 -18.47 -12.27 3.81
CA ILE A 42 -17.18 -12.87 4.14
C ILE A 42 -16.38 -13.16 2.86
N LEU A 43 -17.02 -13.78 1.86
CA LEU A 43 -16.39 -14.09 0.58
C LEU A 43 -15.95 -12.81 -0.14
N GLY A 44 -16.79 -11.77 -0.16
CA GLY A 44 -16.42 -10.47 -0.73
C GLY A 44 -15.20 -9.85 -0.04
N ARG A 45 -15.10 -9.93 1.30
CA ARG A 45 -13.92 -9.48 2.05
C ARG A 45 -12.67 -10.32 1.77
N PHE A 46 -12.83 -11.62 1.56
CA PHE A 46 -11.72 -12.47 1.18
C PHE A 46 -11.17 -12.09 -0.20
N ILE A 47 -12.06 -11.90 -1.18
CA ILE A 47 -11.67 -11.56 -2.56
C ILE A 47 -11.02 -10.17 -2.63
N ILE A 48 -11.58 -9.15 -1.94
CA ILE A 48 -10.94 -7.81 -1.91
C ILE A 48 -9.58 -7.85 -1.21
N GLY A 49 -9.38 -8.75 -0.24
CA GLY A 49 -8.08 -8.97 0.39
C GLY A 49 -7.05 -9.56 -0.57
N VAL A 50 -7.46 -10.52 -1.41
CA VAL A 50 -6.61 -11.08 -2.47
C VAL A 50 -6.27 -10.01 -3.51
N ASP A 51 -7.25 -9.22 -3.93
CA ASP A 51 -7.08 -8.08 -4.84
C ASP A 51 -6.07 -7.07 -4.28
N ALA A 52 -6.25 -6.62 -3.04
CA ALA A 52 -5.34 -5.67 -2.40
C ALA A 52 -3.90 -6.23 -2.30
N GLY A 53 -3.74 -7.53 -1.99
CA GLY A 53 -2.44 -8.18 -1.91
C GLY A 53 -1.71 -8.26 -3.26
N ILE A 54 -2.44 -8.54 -4.34
CA ILE A 54 -1.90 -8.55 -5.69
C ILE A 54 -1.56 -7.11 -6.11
N ALA A 55 -2.45 -6.14 -5.90
CA ALA A 55 -2.24 -4.73 -6.21
C ALA A 55 -0.98 -4.17 -5.54
N LEU A 56 -0.84 -4.38 -4.23
CA LEU A 56 0.29 -3.91 -3.43
C LEU A 56 1.65 -4.43 -3.90
N SER A 57 1.68 -5.57 -4.57
CA SER A 57 2.90 -6.18 -5.10
C SER A 57 3.14 -5.85 -6.57
N ALA A 58 2.07 -5.87 -7.39
CA ALA A 58 2.16 -5.72 -8.83
C ALA A 58 2.34 -4.26 -9.26
N LEU A 59 1.67 -3.30 -8.60
CA LEU A 59 1.79 -1.86 -8.92
C LEU A 59 3.22 -1.32 -8.75
N PRO A 60 3.89 -1.46 -7.58
CA PRO A 60 5.24 -0.93 -7.42
C PRO A 60 6.24 -1.66 -8.33
N MET A 61 6.00 -2.92 -8.66
CA MET A 61 6.80 -3.65 -9.65
C MET A 61 6.62 -3.05 -11.05
N TYR A 62 5.39 -2.83 -11.49
CA TYR A 62 5.10 -2.21 -12.79
C TYR A 62 5.68 -0.79 -12.87
N LEU A 63 5.42 0.05 -11.87
CA LEU A 63 6.01 1.39 -11.77
C LEU A 63 7.54 1.32 -11.80
N GLY A 64 8.15 0.43 -11.03
CA GLY A 64 9.61 0.27 -10.99
C GLY A 64 10.23 -0.21 -12.31
N GLU A 65 9.48 -0.89 -13.17
CA GLU A 65 9.95 -1.38 -14.48
C GLU A 65 9.75 -0.37 -15.62
N ILE A 66 8.75 0.52 -15.52
CA ILE A 66 8.51 1.57 -16.54
C ILE A 66 9.24 2.88 -16.23
N SER A 67 9.69 3.07 -14.98
CA SER A 67 10.28 4.33 -14.53
C SER A 67 11.76 4.46 -14.90
N PRO A 68 12.22 5.62 -15.40
CA PRO A 68 13.63 5.98 -15.46
C PRO A 68 14.28 5.87 -14.08
N LYS A 69 15.56 5.45 -14.04
CA LYS A 69 16.32 5.25 -12.79
C LYS A 69 16.30 6.49 -11.88
N GLN A 70 16.26 7.69 -12.45
CA GLN A 70 16.29 8.97 -11.73
C GLN A 70 14.99 9.28 -10.97
N ILE A 71 13.82 8.86 -11.48
CA ILE A 71 12.51 9.19 -10.88
C ILE A 71 11.83 7.99 -10.22
N ARG A 72 12.46 6.81 -10.26
CA ARG A 72 11.90 5.58 -9.69
C ARG A 72 11.62 5.69 -8.19
N GLY A 73 12.47 6.38 -7.44
CA GLY A 73 12.26 6.65 -6.02
C GLY A 73 11.03 7.55 -5.79
N ALA A 74 10.94 8.65 -6.51
CA ALA A 74 9.81 9.57 -6.45
C ALA A 74 8.47 8.88 -6.81
N LEU A 75 8.45 8.03 -7.83
CA LEU A 75 7.23 7.28 -8.22
C LEU A 75 6.79 6.25 -7.17
N GLY A 76 7.72 5.61 -6.47
CA GLY A 76 7.42 4.78 -5.30
C GLY A 76 6.81 5.59 -4.14
N GLN A 77 7.29 6.82 -3.95
CA GLN A 77 6.74 7.74 -2.96
C GLN A 77 5.32 8.19 -3.32
N PHE A 78 5.07 8.56 -4.57
CA PHE A 78 3.74 8.91 -5.04
C PHE A 78 2.74 7.78 -4.78
N HIS A 79 3.10 6.54 -5.10
CA HIS A 79 2.25 5.38 -4.83
C HIS A 79 1.87 5.27 -3.34
N SER A 80 2.81 5.49 -2.43
CA SER A 80 2.55 5.46 -0.99
C SER A 80 1.63 6.62 -0.54
N ILE A 81 1.81 7.83 -1.08
CA ILE A 81 0.93 8.97 -0.83
C ILE A 81 -0.50 8.67 -1.31
N PHE A 82 -0.66 8.08 -2.50
CA PHE A 82 -1.98 7.70 -3.03
C PHE A 82 -2.69 6.67 -2.15
N ILE A 83 -1.97 5.75 -1.51
CA ILE A 83 -2.55 4.83 -0.52
C ILE A 83 -3.10 5.62 0.67
N CYS A 84 -2.35 6.54 1.25
CA CYS A 84 -2.82 7.38 2.36
C CYS A 84 -4.02 8.25 1.95
N VAL A 85 -4.03 8.80 0.73
CA VAL A 85 -5.19 9.51 0.17
C VAL A 85 -6.41 8.59 0.05
N GLY A 86 -6.22 7.34 -0.36
CA GLY A 86 -7.27 6.33 -0.39
C GLY A 86 -7.85 6.02 0.99
N VAL A 87 -6.98 5.83 1.99
CA VAL A 87 -7.40 5.63 3.40
C VAL A 87 -8.19 6.83 3.90
N PHE A 88 -7.70 8.04 3.70
CA PHE A 88 -8.38 9.27 4.08
C PHE A 88 -9.74 9.42 3.39
N THR A 89 -9.82 9.17 2.08
CA THR A 89 -11.08 9.21 1.35
C THR A 89 -12.06 8.17 1.91
N GLY A 90 -11.59 6.98 2.26
CA GLY A 90 -12.38 5.95 2.93
C GLY A 90 -12.91 6.40 4.29
N GLN A 91 -12.08 7.07 5.09
CA GLN A 91 -12.47 7.65 6.38
C GLN A 91 -13.51 8.77 6.21
N VAL A 92 -13.33 9.68 5.24
CA VAL A 92 -14.30 10.73 4.89
C VAL A 92 -15.66 10.13 4.54
N MET A 93 -15.68 9.12 3.67
CA MET A 93 -16.93 8.46 3.28
C MET A 93 -17.57 7.72 4.46
N GLY A 94 -16.76 7.25 5.41
CA GLY A 94 -17.22 6.58 6.64
C GLY A 94 -17.87 7.51 7.68
N LEU A 95 -17.93 8.82 7.45
CA LEU A 95 -18.61 9.73 8.38
C LEU A 95 -20.12 9.39 8.46
N PRO A 96 -20.72 9.47 9.66
CA PRO A 96 -22.14 9.20 9.85
C PRO A 96 -23.06 10.18 9.10
N GLU A 97 -22.57 11.36 8.72
CA GLU A 97 -23.28 12.36 7.92
C GLU A 97 -23.32 12.01 6.41
N LEU A 98 -22.38 11.19 5.92
CA LEU A 98 -22.24 10.82 4.51
C LEU A 98 -22.83 9.43 4.23
N LEU A 99 -22.02 8.38 4.43
CA LEU A 99 -22.37 7.00 4.08
C LEU A 99 -22.21 6.03 5.26
N GLY A 100 -21.73 6.50 6.42
CA GLY A 100 -21.57 5.72 7.65
C GLY A 100 -22.89 5.39 8.38
N GLN A 101 -24.05 5.64 7.78
CA GLN A 101 -25.35 5.25 8.35
C GLN A 101 -25.60 3.75 8.15
N LYS A 102 -26.28 3.11 9.10
CA LYS A 102 -26.65 1.67 9.07
C LYS A 102 -27.34 1.23 7.77
N SER A 103 -27.96 2.15 7.03
CA SER A 103 -28.69 1.86 5.79
C SER A 103 -27.90 2.12 4.50
N ARG A 104 -26.71 2.75 4.56
CA ARG A 104 -25.98 3.22 3.35
C ARG A 104 -24.54 2.72 3.25
N TRP A 105 -24.06 1.91 4.18
CA TRP A 105 -22.68 1.44 4.20
C TRP A 105 -22.30 0.62 2.95
N ASN A 106 -23.25 -0.06 2.29
CA ASN A 106 -23.01 -0.73 1.00
C ASN A 106 -22.52 0.20 -0.11
N TYR A 107 -23.02 1.44 -0.14
CA TYR A 107 -22.64 2.38 -1.19
C TYR A 107 -21.17 2.76 -1.06
N MET A 108 -20.56 2.64 0.12
CA MET A 108 -19.11 2.78 0.30
C MET A 108 -18.35 1.72 -0.51
N PHE A 109 -18.85 0.48 -0.55
CA PHE A 109 -18.25 -0.59 -1.36
C PHE A 109 -18.50 -0.40 -2.85
N GLY A 110 -19.64 0.18 -3.24
CA GLY A 110 -19.93 0.57 -4.62
C GLY A 110 -19.00 1.66 -5.17
N ILE A 111 -18.56 2.58 -4.32
CA ILE A 111 -17.59 3.62 -4.73
C ILE A 111 -16.24 3.02 -5.11
N ILE A 112 -15.83 1.88 -4.53
CA ILE A 112 -14.59 1.16 -4.89
C ILE A 112 -14.64 0.66 -6.35
N MET A 113 -15.84 0.41 -6.88
CA MET A 113 -16.02 0.03 -8.28
C MET A 113 -15.60 1.16 -9.23
N VAL A 114 -15.76 2.43 -8.85
CA VAL A 114 -15.42 3.59 -9.70
C VAL A 114 -13.93 3.61 -10.08
N PRO A 115 -12.96 3.65 -9.14
CA PRO A 115 -11.54 3.60 -9.49
C PRO A 115 -11.16 2.28 -10.17
N ALA A 116 -11.78 1.15 -9.82
CA ALA A 116 -11.52 -0.13 -10.51
C ALA A 116 -11.92 -0.09 -11.99
N VAL A 117 -13.09 0.48 -12.32
CA VAL A 117 -13.56 0.66 -13.70
C VAL A 117 -12.70 1.68 -14.44
N VAL A 118 -12.38 2.81 -13.82
CA VAL A 118 -11.48 3.81 -14.42
C VAL A 118 -10.13 3.18 -14.73
N GLN A 119 -9.57 2.40 -13.82
CA GLN A 119 -8.32 1.66 -14.05
C GLN A 119 -8.50 0.63 -15.16
N LEU A 120 -9.61 -0.12 -15.20
CA LEU A 120 -9.89 -1.09 -16.26
C LEU A 120 -9.98 -0.45 -17.65
N LEU A 121 -10.52 0.76 -17.74
CA LEU A 121 -10.63 1.51 -19.00
C LEU A 121 -9.32 2.17 -19.42
N THR A 122 -8.51 2.64 -18.48
CA THR A 122 -7.24 3.32 -18.78
C THR A 122 -6.09 2.35 -19.05
N LEU A 123 -5.98 1.25 -18.28
CA LEU A 123 -4.86 0.30 -18.41
C LEU A 123 -4.64 -0.25 -19.83
N PRO A 124 -5.69 -0.57 -20.62
CA PRO A 124 -5.56 -1.04 -22.00
C PRO A 124 -4.78 -0.06 -22.89
N PHE A 125 -4.88 1.24 -22.65
CA PHE A 125 -4.17 2.27 -23.40
C PHE A 125 -2.69 2.42 -23.00
N LEU A 126 -2.30 1.94 -21.82
CA LEU A 126 -0.89 1.99 -21.39
C LEU A 126 -0.06 0.88 -22.05
N PRO A 127 1.20 1.17 -22.46
CA PRO A 127 2.10 0.15 -22.98
C PRO A 127 2.40 -0.91 -21.91
N GLU A 128 2.67 -2.12 -22.36
CA GLU A 128 3.11 -3.20 -21.47
C GLU A 128 4.54 -2.95 -20.97
N SER A 129 4.93 -3.54 -19.83
CA SER A 129 6.28 -3.35 -19.27
C SER A 129 7.36 -3.72 -20.29
N PRO A 130 8.28 -2.82 -20.65
CA PRO A 130 9.36 -3.09 -21.62
C PRO A 130 10.21 -4.28 -21.21
N ARG A 131 10.42 -4.46 -19.89
CA ARG A 131 11.10 -5.63 -19.32
C ARG A 131 10.32 -6.91 -19.58
N TYR A 132 9.01 -6.95 -19.38
CA TYR A 132 8.21 -8.15 -19.68
C TYR A 132 8.22 -8.50 -21.17
N LEU A 133 8.11 -7.49 -22.04
CA LEU A 133 8.16 -7.67 -23.50
C LEU A 133 9.50 -8.28 -23.95
N LEU A 134 10.63 -7.88 -23.36
CA LEU A 134 11.95 -8.43 -23.64
C LEU A 134 12.22 -9.78 -22.97
N LEU A 135 11.87 -9.94 -21.69
CA LEU A 135 12.19 -11.13 -20.89
C LEU A 135 11.31 -12.34 -21.24
N GLU A 136 10.01 -12.13 -21.39
CA GLU A 136 9.05 -13.23 -21.52
C GLU A 136 8.55 -13.40 -22.97
N LYS A 137 8.31 -12.30 -23.70
CA LYS A 137 7.83 -12.33 -25.09
C LYS A 137 8.93 -12.29 -26.16
N GLN A 138 10.18 -12.02 -25.78
CA GLN A 138 11.33 -11.82 -26.69
C GLN A 138 11.07 -10.79 -27.81
N ASP A 139 10.15 -9.85 -27.59
CA ASP A 139 9.77 -8.84 -28.58
C ASP A 139 10.55 -7.53 -28.35
N ALA A 140 11.74 -7.45 -28.95
CA ALA A 140 12.59 -6.27 -28.87
C ALA A 140 11.96 -5.04 -29.54
N ALA A 141 11.17 -5.23 -30.60
CA ALA A 141 10.50 -4.13 -31.31
C ALA A 141 9.33 -3.56 -30.49
N GLY A 142 8.56 -4.43 -29.83
CA GLY A 142 7.50 -4.04 -28.90
C GLY A 142 8.05 -3.30 -27.67
N ALA A 143 9.17 -3.75 -27.11
CA ALA A 143 9.82 -3.07 -25.99
C ALA A 143 10.39 -1.71 -26.38
N GLN A 144 10.98 -1.57 -27.57
CA GLN A 144 11.44 -0.28 -28.08
C GLN A 144 10.27 0.71 -28.25
N LYS A 145 9.12 0.27 -28.80
CA LYS A 145 7.93 1.11 -28.92
C LYS A 145 7.36 1.53 -27.56
N ALA A 146 7.33 0.61 -26.59
CA ALA A 146 6.89 0.91 -25.22
C ALA A 146 7.81 1.95 -24.57
N LEU A 147 9.14 1.76 -24.67
CA LEU A 147 10.14 2.71 -24.17
C LEU A 147 10.04 4.08 -24.85
N GLN A 148 9.84 4.13 -26.17
CA GLN A 148 9.61 5.38 -26.92
C GLN A 148 8.34 6.11 -26.43
N ALA A 149 7.27 5.38 -26.13
CA ALA A 149 6.04 5.93 -25.59
C ALA A 149 6.19 6.45 -24.14
N PHE A 150 6.92 5.74 -23.29
CA PHE A 150 7.13 6.14 -21.89
C PHE A 150 8.10 7.32 -21.73
N LEU A 151 9.21 7.31 -22.47
CA LEU A 151 10.24 8.35 -22.38
C LEU A 151 9.99 9.53 -23.31
N ASN A 152 9.01 9.40 -24.23
CA ASN A 152 8.71 10.36 -25.29
C ASN A 152 9.95 10.77 -26.10
N LYS A 153 10.89 9.83 -26.28
CA LYS A 153 12.17 10.01 -26.99
C LYS A 153 12.22 9.05 -28.18
N LYS A 154 12.68 9.53 -29.34
CA LYS A 154 12.87 8.69 -30.53
C LYS A 154 14.06 7.75 -30.40
N ASP A 155 15.13 8.22 -29.76
CA ASP A 155 16.35 7.46 -29.55
C ASP A 155 16.38 6.91 -28.12
N VAL A 156 16.08 5.63 -27.99
CA VAL A 156 16.02 4.90 -26.71
C VAL A 156 17.03 3.77 -26.68
N SER A 157 18.00 3.81 -27.59
CA SER A 157 18.99 2.76 -27.83
C SER A 157 19.79 2.43 -26.57
N LYS A 158 20.18 3.45 -25.79
CA LYS A 158 20.91 3.27 -24.53
C LYS A 158 20.08 2.57 -23.44
N GLU A 159 18.83 2.98 -23.25
CA GLU A 159 17.94 2.35 -22.25
C GLU A 159 17.60 0.91 -22.67
N LEU A 160 17.41 0.68 -23.98
CA LEU A 160 17.20 -0.66 -24.53
C LEU A 160 18.43 -1.55 -24.32
N GLU A 161 19.64 -1.05 -24.56
CA GLU A 161 20.89 -1.74 -24.28
C GLU A 161 21.07 -2.04 -22.78
N GLU A 162 20.71 -1.10 -21.90
CA GLU A 162 20.76 -1.33 -20.45
C GLU A 162 19.79 -2.44 -20.01
N VAL A 163 18.55 -2.41 -20.50
CA VAL A 163 17.55 -3.46 -20.21
C VAL A 163 17.99 -4.80 -20.81
N GLN A 164 18.63 -4.80 -21.98
CA GLN A 164 19.23 -6.00 -22.58
C GLN A 164 20.46 -6.50 -21.83
N ALA A 165 21.28 -5.62 -21.26
CA ALA A 165 22.43 -5.97 -20.45
C ALA A 165 22.00 -6.59 -19.11
N GLU A 166 20.99 -6.00 -18.46
CA GLU A 166 20.32 -6.62 -17.31
C GLU A 166 19.70 -7.97 -17.67
N TYR A 167 19.09 -8.10 -18.85
CA TYR A 167 18.57 -9.37 -19.33
C TYR A 167 19.67 -10.44 -19.45
N ARG A 168 20.82 -10.10 -20.05
CA ARG A 168 21.97 -11.03 -20.16
C ARG A 168 22.50 -11.44 -18.78
N ALA A 169 22.57 -10.49 -17.84
CA ALA A 169 22.99 -10.76 -16.46
C ALA A 169 21.97 -11.59 -15.66
N GLN A 170 20.67 -11.40 -15.90
CA GLN A 170 19.61 -12.19 -15.26
C GLN A 170 19.47 -13.59 -15.85
N ARG A 171 19.75 -13.78 -17.15
CA ARG A 171 19.71 -15.10 -17.79
C ARG A 171 20.78 -16.06 -17.24
N SER A 172 21.89 -15.54 -16.74
CA SER A 172 22.90 -16.34 -16.02
C SER A 172 22.49 -16.69 -14.58
N ILE A 173 21.47 -16.01 -14.04
CA ILE A 173 20.95 -16.29 -12.70
C ILE A 173 19.79 -17.26 -12.87
N HIS A 174 20.04 -18.54 -12.64
CA HIS A 174 18.99 -19.56 -12.56
C HIS A 174 17.88 -19.07 -11.62
N LEU A 175 16.60 -19.29 -11.98
CA LEU A 175 15.48 -19.00 -11.09
C LEU A 175 15.64 -19.82 -9.81
N VAL A 176 16.23 -19.18 -8.80
CA VAL A 176 16.56 -19.81 -7.54
C VAL A 176 15.26 -20.11 -6.81
N SER A 177 15.05 -21.37 -6.43
CA SER A 177 13.88 -21.75 -5.63
C SER A 177 13.88 -20.95 -4.32
N MET A 178 12.70 -20.63 -3.75
CA MET A 178 12.62 -19.88 -2.48
C MET A 178 13.49 -20.53 -1.39
N ILE A 179 13.59 -21.85 -1.39
CA ILE A 179 14.39 -22.64 -0.44
C ILE A 179 15.91 -22.52 -0.74
N GLU A 180 16.29 -22.38 -1.99
CA GLU A 180 17.69 -22.18 -2.39
C GLU A 180 18.17 -20.75 -2.09
N LEU A 181 17.28 -19.75 -2.15
CA LEU A 181 17.59 -18.38 -1.72
C LEU A 181 18.06 -18.33 -0.25
N PHE A 182 17.45 -19.14 0.62
CA PHE A 182 17.87 -19.25 2.02
C PHE A 182 19.22 -19.94 2.21
N LYS A 183 19.63 -20.79 1.26
CA LYS A 183 20.92 -21.51 1.32
C LYS A 183 22.10 -20.69 0.84
N THR A 184 21.88 -19.69 -0.01
CA THR A 184 22.96 -18.86 -0.56
C THR A 184 23.51 -17.87 0.48
N PRO A 185 24.79 -17.98 0.90
CA PRO A 185 25.33 -17.16 2.00
C PRO A 185 25.34 -15.65 1.73
N SER A 186 25.48 -15.23 0.47
CA SER A 186 25.58 -13.83 0.07
C SER A 186 24.26 -13.05 0.18
N VAL A 187 23.12 -13.72 -0.01
CA VAL A 187 21.78 -13.10 0.08
C VAL A 187 21.08 -13.39 1.40
N ARG A 188 21.57 -14.34 2.21
CA ARG A 188 20.96 -14.73 3.48
C ARG A 188 20.76 -13.55 4.44
N TRP A 189 21.76 -12.68 4.58
CA TRP A 189 21.64 -11.48 5.41
C TRP A 189 20.61 -10.47 4.87
N GLN A 190 20.50 -10.33 3.55
CA GLN A 190 19.49 -9.47 2.92
C GLN A 190 18.06 -10.01 3.13
N ILE A 191 17.91 -11.35 3.06
CA ILE A 191 16.62 -12.00 3.32
C ILE A 191 16.24 -11.87 4.79
N ILE A 192 17.17 -12.11 5.72
CA ILE A 192 16.93 -11.98 7.16
C ILE A 192 16.53 -10.53 7.49
N THR A 193 17.24 -9.52 6.98
CA THR A 193 16.87 -8.12 7.24
C THR A 193 15.51 -7.78 6.65
N ALA A 194 15.16 -8.28 5.46
CA ALA A 194 13.84 -8.09 4.88
C ALA A 194 12.73 -8.75 5.71
N ILE A 195 12.92 -10.01 6.15
CA ILE A 195 11.95 -10.73 6.97
C ILE A 195 11.77 -10.04 8.32
N VAL A 196 12.85 -9.68 9.00
CA VAL A 196 12.79 -8.99 10.29
C VAL A 196 12.11 -7.63 10.13
N THR A 197 12.45 -6.86 9.10
CA THR A 197 11.85 -5.54 8.86
C THR A 197 10.35 -5.65 8.56
N MET A 198 9.94 -6.59 7.72
CA MET A 198 8.51 -6.84 7.42
C MET A 198 7.76 -7.38 8.64
N GLY A 199 8.41 -8.23 9.44
CA GLY A 199 7.87 -8.72 10.71
C GLY A 199 7.64 -7.57 11.69
N CYS A 200 8.64 -6.71 11.89
CA CYS A 200 8.51 -5.51 12.72
C CYS A 200 7.44 -4.55 12.20
N TYR A 201 7.32 -4.39 10.87
CA TYR A 201 6.28 -3.57 10.25
C TYR A 201 4.87 -4.08 10.57
N GLN A 202 4.64 -5.40 10.53
CA GLN A 202 3.33 -5.96 10.85
C GLN A 202 3.06 -6.00 12.37
N LEU A 203 4.10 -6.24 13.18
CA LEU A 203 4.03 -6.35 14.64
C LEU A 203 4.07 -5.01 15.38
N CYS A 204 4.27 -3.90 14.68
CA CYS A 204 4.31 -2.58 15.32
C CYS A 204 2.97 -2.13 15.91
N GLY A 205 1.87 -2.85 15.67
CA GLY A 205 0.57 -2.58 16.27
C GLY A 205 -0.28 -1.56 15.52
N LEU A 206 0.16 -1.06 14.37
CA LEU A 206 -0.60 -0.07 13.59
C LEU A 206 -1.98 -0.60 13.15
N ASN A 207 -2.07 -1.85 12.72
CA ASN A 207 -3.34 -2.48 12.35
C ASN A 207 -4.31 -2.52 13.56
N ALA A 208 -3.79 -2.78 14.76
CA ALA A 208 -4.60 -2.75 15.97
C ALA A 208 -5.12 -1.34 16.25
N ILE A 209 -4.28 -0.31 16.08
CA ILE A 209 -4.74 1.08 16.15
C ILE A 209 -5.82 1.33 15.11
N TRP A 210 -5.61 1.06 13.82
CA TRP A 210 -6.63 1.35 12.79
C TRP A 210 -7.99 0.68 13.04
N PHE A 211 -8.01 -0.59 13.48
CA PHE A 211 -9.27 -1.29 13.74
C PHE A 211 -9.92 -0.88 15.06
N TYR A 212 -9.13 -0.61 16.11
CA TYR A 212 -9.67 -0.37 17.46
C TYR A 212 -9.64 1.09 17.89
N THR A 213 -9.13 2.04 17.10
CA THR A 213 -9.06 3.47 17.46
C THR A 213 -10.42 4.00 17.92
N ASN A 214 -11.50 3.68 17.19
CA ASN A 214 -12.84 4.13 17.57
C ASN A 214 -13.27 3.56 18.93
N ASN A 215 -12.93 2.31 19.24
CA ASN A 215 -13.24 1.69 20.52
C ASN A 215 -12.36 2.28 21.64
N ILE A 216 -11.07 2.48 21.39
CA ILE A 216 -10.12 3.09 22.32
C ILE A 216 -10.56 4.51 22.67
N LEU A 217 -10.99 5.32 21.68
CA LEU A 217 -11.48 6.68 21.91
C LEU A 217 -12.82 6.69 22.66
N LYS A 218 -13.68 5.69 22.42
CA LYS A 218 -14.95 5.54 23.15
C LYS A 218 -14.71 5.14 24.60
N GLU A 219 -13.83 4.17 24.84
CA GLU A 219 -13.38 3.79 26.19
C GLU A 219 -12.62 4.92 26.87
N ALA A 220 -11.97 5.80 26.10
CA ALA A 220 -11.34 7.02 26.58
C ALA A 220 -12.34 8.04 27.16
N GLY A 221 -13.64 7.84 26.97
CA GLY A 221 -14.69 8.74 27.44
C GLY A 221 -15.00 9.90 26.49
N MET A 222 -14.56 9.85 25.23
CA MET A 222 -14.94 10.84 24.23
C MET A 222 -16.37 10.62 23.72
N ASP A 223 -17.04 11.73 23.41
CA ASP A 223 -18.38 11.70 22.84
C ASP A 223 -18.39 10.94 21.50
N SER A 224 -19.32 9.99 21.37
CA SER A 224 -19.42 9.14 20.18
C SER A 224 -19.65 9.92 18.88
N ASN A 225 -20.17 11.15 18.97
CA ASN A 225 -20.36 12.04 17.82
C ASN A 225 -19.05 12.69 17.35
N GLN A 226 -18.04 12.82 18.21
CA GLN A 226 -16.76 13.44 17.88
C GLN A 226 -15.76 12.43 17.30
N ILE A 227 -15.90 11.14 17.65
CA ILE A 227 -14.97 10.06 17.24
C ILE A 227 -14.73 10.01 15.70
N PRO A 228 -15.75 10.11 14.83
CA PRO A 228 -15.51 10.07 13.38
C PRO A 228 -14.68 11.25 12.87
N TYR A 229 -14.87 12.45 13.42
CA TYR A 229 -14.08 13.64 13.07
C TYR A 229 -12.63 13.52 13.55
N ILE A 230 -12.44 12.89 14.70
CA ILE A 230 -11.12 12.60 15.25
C ILE A 230 -10.38 11.62 14.35
N THR A 231 -11.03 10.55 13.90
CA THR A 231 -10.47 9.60 12.92
C THR A 231 -10.13 10.28 11.59
N LEU A 232 -10.93 11.26 11.15
CA LEU A 232 -10.63 12.06 9.96
C LEU A 232 -9.35 12.90 10.12
N ILE A 233 -9.15 13.54 11.28
CA ILE A 233 -7.92 14.27 11.60
C ILE A 233 -6.72 13.33 11.53
N THR A 234 -6.86 12.11 12.05
CA THR A 234 -5.83 11.08 12.00
C THR A 234 -5.38 10.77 10.57
N GLY A 235 -6.31 10.57 9.63
CA GLY A 235 -5.96 10.36 8.22
C GLY A 235 -5.33 11.58 7.56
N GLY A 236 -5.73 12.79 7.94
CA GLY A 236 -5.09 14.03 7.47
C GLY A 236 -3.62 14.10 7.92
N VAL A 237 -3.34 13.78 9.19
CA VAL A 237 -1.98 13.68 9.72
C VAL A 237 -1.19 12.57 9.02
N GLU A 238 -1.83 11.46 8.67
CA GLU A 238 -1.20 10.37 7.91
C GLU A 238 -0.70 10.83 6.54
N ILE A 239 -1.53 11.55 5.78
CA ILE A 239 -1.16 12.13 4.48
C ILE A 239 0.00 13.12 4.64
N LEU A 240 -0.11 14.05 5.60
CA LEU A 240 0.93 15.05 5.84
C LEU A 240 2.26 14.38 6.21
N ALA A 241 2.22 13.39 7.09
CA ALA A 241 3.40 12.63 7.49
C ALA A 241 3.99 11.83 6.33
N ALA A 242 3.17 11.23 5.46
CA ALA A 242 3.63 10.53 4.27
C ALA A 242 4.32 11.48 3.27
N VAL A 243 3.77 12.69 3.06
CA VAL A 243 4.38 13.71 2.19
C VAL A 243 5.71 14.19 2.75
N VAL A 244 5.75 14.54 4.05
CA VAL A 244 6.97 15.00 4.74
C VAL A 244 8.04 13.92 4.71
N SER A 245 7.67 12.67 4.98
CA SER A 245 8.58 11.52 4.92
C SER A 245 9.21 11.35 3.54
N GLY A 246 8.41 11.52 2.49
CA GLY A 246 8.87 11.47 1.10
C GLY A 246 9.90 12.54 0.73
N MET A 247 9.84 13.71 1.37
CA MET A 247 10.85 14.76 1.17
C MET A 247 12.12 14.49 1.98
N ILE A 248 11.96 13.97 3.20
CA ILE A 248 13.07 13.72 4.13
C ILE A 248 13.91 12.51 3.71
N ILE A 249 13.28 11.47 3.13
CA ILE A 249 13.97 10.22 2.77
C ILE A 249 15.11 10.43 1.77
N GLU A 250 15.00 11.41 0.86
CA GLU A 250 16.04 11.74 -0.12
C GLU A 250 17.26 12.40 0.55
N HIS A 251 17.05 13.12 1.66
CA HIS A 251 18.09 13.89 2.35
C HIS A 251 18.77 13.10 3.48
N VAL A 252 17.98 12.36 4.27
CA VAL A 252 18.43 11.68 5.50
C VAL A 252 18.77 10.21 5.26
N GLY A 253 18.21 9.61 4.21
CA GLY A 253 18.39 8.21 3.87
C GLY A 253 17.49 7.26 4.66
N ARG A 254 17.34 6.03 4.14
CA ARG A 254 16.31 5.07 4.57
C ARG A 254 16.54 4.48 5.97
N ARG A 255 17.79 4.17 6.32
CA ARG A 255 18.16 3.48 7.58
C ARG A 255 17.91 4.32 8.85
N PRO A 256 18.40 5.57 8.95
CA PRO A 256 18.12 6.41 10.12
C PRO A 256 16.64 6.73 10.26
N LEU A 257 15.93 6.91 9.15
CA LEU A 257 14.49 7.17 9.15
C LEU A 257 13.71 5.99 9.74
N LEU A 258 14.04 4.76 9.33
CA LEU A 258 13.41 3.54 9.85
C LEU A 258 13.69 3.33 11.35
N ILE A 259 14.93 3.51 11.80
CA ILE A 259 15.29 3.38 13.22
C ILE A 259 14.63 4.47 14.06
N GLY A 260 14.65 5.72 13.57
CA GLY A 260 14.01 6.86 14.24
C GLY A 260 12.49 6.69 14.36
N GLY A 261 11.82 6.22 13.30
CA GLY A 261 10.39 5.96 13.31
C GLY A 261 9.98 4.87 14.29
N PHE A 262 10.66 3.72 14.29
CA PHE A 262 10.38 2.67 15.28
C PHE A 262 10.71 3.11 16.72
N GLY A 263 11.77 3.88 16.91
CA GLY A 263 12.11 4.47 18.22
C GLY A 263 11.03 5.42 18.73
N ALA A 264 10.56 6.34 17.88
CA ALA A 264 9.49 7.26 18.21
C ALA A 264 8.16 6.53 18.49
N MET A 265 7.82 5.51 17.69
CA MET A 265 6.64 4.68 17.94
C MET A 265 6.69 4.01 19.32
N ALA A 266 7.83 3.45 19.71
CA ALA A 266 7.97 2.82 21.03
C ALA A 266 7.72 3.81 22.18
N VAL A 267 8.21 5.05 22.04
CA VAL A 267 7.97 6.12 23.01
C VAL A 267 6.47 6.48 23.06
N PHE A 268 5.82 6.68 21.91
CA PHE A 268 4.40 7.04 21.87
C PHE A 268 3.49 5.91 22.36
N TYR A 269 3.82 4.64 22.11
CA TYR A 269 3.11 3.49 22.69
C TYR A 269 3.27 3.42 24.22
N GLY A 270 4.47 3.70 24.72
CA GLY A 270 4.71 3.79 26.16
C GLY A 270 3.85 4.89 26.80
N LEU A 271 3.85 6.09 26.20
CA LEU A 271 3.03 7.22 26.65
C LEU A 271 1.52 6.91 26.58
N LEU A 272 1.06 6.29 25.49
CA LEU A 272 -0.33 5.87 25.33
C LEU A 272 -0.76 4.91 26.45
N THR A 273 0.09 3.93 26.77
CA THR A 273 -0.18 2.96 27.85
C THR A 273 -0.29 3.65 29.21
N ILE A 274 0.59 4.61 29.49
CA ILE A 274 0.57 5.40 30.72
C ILE A 274 -0.71 6.24 30.80
N PHE A 275 -1.09 6.94 29.72
CA PHE A 275 -2.28 7.78 29.69
C PHE A 275 -3.59 7.00 29.80
N LEU A 276 -3.67 5.82 29.19
CA LEU A 276 -4.83 4.92 29.36
C LEU A 276 -4.97 4.40 30.80
N ASN A 277 -3.86 4.13 31.50
CA ASN A 277 -3.92 3.70 32.90
C ASN A 277 -4.26 4.84 33.88
N LEU A 278 -3.90 6.08 33.55
CA LEU A 278 -4.16 7.27 34.37
C LEU A 278 -5.51 7.94 34.09
N GLN A 279 -6.31 7.36 33.20
CA GLN A 279 -7.53 7.95 32.65
C GLN A 279 -8.60 8.29 33.70
N THR A 280 -8.58 7.62 34.86
CA THR A 280 -9.48 7.86 35.98
C THR A 280 -9.18 9.14 36.78
N LYS A 281 -8.05 9.82 36.54
CA LYS A 281 -7.61 10.96 37.36
C LYS A 281 -7.92 12.34 36.79
N ALA A 282 -8.09 12.53 35.47
CA ALA A 282 -8.45 13.84 34.94
C ALA A 282 -9.09 13.83 33.53
N SER A 283 -9.96 14.82 33.27
CA SER A 283 -10.77 14.99 32.06
C SER A 283 -10.02 15.38 30.78
N TRP A 284 -8.74 15.79 30.88
CA TRP A 284 -7.90 16.19 29.75
C TRP A 284 -7.03 15.05 29.19
N LEU A 285 -6.88 13.93 29.91
CA LEU A 285 -6.09 12.77 29.47
C LEU A 285 -6.57 12.10 28.16
N PRO A 286 -7.88 12.06 27.84
CA PRO A 286 -8.35 11.48 26.58
C PRO A 286 -7.77 12.20 25.34
N TYR A 287 -7.62 13.53 25.41
CA TYR A 287 -7.00 14.33 24.33
C TYR A 287 -5.51 14.03 24.17
N LEU A 288 -4.81 13.66 25.24
CA LEU A 288 -3.41 13.24 25.19
C LEU A 288 -3.24 11.83 24.63
N SER A 289 -4.12 10.89 25.00
CA SER A 289 -4.15 9.57 24.36
C SER A 289 -4.37 9.70 22.85
N PHE A 290 -5.23 10.62 22.41
CA PHE A 290 -5.38 10.95 21.00
C PHE A 290 -4.10 11.55 20.38
N GLY A 291 -3.46 12.51 21.05
CA GLY A 291 -2.17 13.04 20.63
C GLY A 291 -1.08 11.96 20.47
N CYS A 292 -1.07 10.95 21.34
CA CYS A 292 -0.18 9.80 21.21
C CYS A 292 -0.54 8.91 20.01
N ILE A 293 -1.81 8.67 19.72
CA ILE A 293 -2.24 7.92 18.52
C ILE A 293 -1.77 8.65 17.25
N LEU A 294 -1.95 9.97 17.18
CA LEU A 294 -1.43 10.80 16.10
C LEU A 294 0.09 10.69 16.00
N GLY A 295 0.79 10.74 17.13
CA GLY A 295 2.24 10.57 17.21
C GLY A 295 2.73 9.21 16.70
N VAL A 296 2.03 8.12 17.05
CA VAL A 296 2.35 6.76 16.53
C VAL A 296 2.18 6.72 15.02
N ILE A 297 1.07 7.24 14.49
CA ILE A 297 0.76 7.20 13.05
C ILE A 297 1.73 8.08 12.27
N ALA A 298 2.00 9.29 12.75
CA ALA A 298 3.00 10.17 12.15
C ALA A 298 4.40 9.53 12.14
N SER A 299 4.80 8.89 13.25
CA SER A 299 6.09 8.18 13.38
C SER A 299 6.19 6.99 12.44
N PHE A 300 5.08 6.28 12.22
CA PHE A 300 5.01 5.18 11.28
C PHE A 300 5.09 5.65 9.82
N CYS A 301 4.39 6.72 9.47
CA CYS A 301 4.46 7.30 8.12
C CYS A 301 5.83 7.91 7.83
N THR A 302 6.51 8.44 8.86
CA THR A 302 7.90 8.88 8.72
C THR A 302 8.87 7.72 8.63
N GLY A 303 8.74 6.66 9.42
CA GLY A 303 9.75 5.60 9.51
C GLY A 303 9.85 4.66 8.29
N PRO A 304 9.04 3.60 8.23
CA PRO A 304 9.07 2.61 7.14
C PRO A 304 8.40 3.13 5.87
N VAL A 305 9.00 4.12 5.20
CA VAL A 305 8.68 4.35 3.78
C VAL A 305 9.20 3.15 3.00
N ARG A 306 8.27 2.50 2.29
CA ARG A 306 8.49 1.24 1.59
C ARG A 306 9.71 1.33 0.65
N PRO A 307 10.53 0.27 0.56
CA PRO A 307 11.71 0.24 -0.29
C PRO A 307 11.41 0.40 -1.77
#